data_AF-A0A9Q3PXM5-F1
#
_entry.id   AF-A0A9Q3PXM5-F1
#
_cell.length_a   1.000
_cell.length_b   1.000
_cell.length_c   1.000
_cell.angle_alpha   90.00
_cell.angle_beta   90.00
_cell.angle_gamma   90.00
#
_symmetry.space_group_name_H-M   'P 1'
#
loop_
_entity.id
_entity.type
_entity.pdbx_description
1 polymer ?
#
loop_
_entity_poly.entity_id
_entity_poly.type
_entity_poly.pdbx_seq_one_letter_code
_entity_poly.pdbx_strand_id
1 'polypeptide(L)'
;MKAPDFFYGTQPLKVRSLFQSCQLIFYNDQEIFSGDRKKFLYATSFLIGRAEKFIEPYLSNLANQDPNYLLNNWALFKSPPFNLFGDPNEVRKSEAELDGLRMEEGVYVSL
;
A
#
# COMPACT_ATOMS: atom_id res chain seq x y z
N MET A 1 -4.04 14.54 12.50
CA MET A 1 -3.01 13.59 12.02
C MET A 1 -2.26 14.21 10.85
N LYS A 2 -0.99 13.85 10.62
CA LYS A 2 -0.24 14.33 9.45
C LYS A 2 -0.82 13.69 8.18
N ALA A 3 -1.02 14.50 7.14
CA ALA A 3 -1.39 13.99 5.82
C ALA A 3 -0.28 13.09 5.24
N PRO A 4 -0.62 12.09 4.41
CA PRO A 4 0.37 11.29 3.71
C PRO A 4 1.24 12.12 2.76
N ASP A 5 2.44 11.63 2.48
CA ASP A 5 3.31 12.19 1.45
C ASP A 5 2.91 11.65 0.05
N PHE A 6 3.19 12.42 -1.00
CA PHE A 6 2.89 12.01 -2.37
C PHE A 6 3.73 10.81 -2.84
N PHE A 7 3.11 9.91 -3.62
CA PHE A 7 3.74 8.71 -4.18
C PHE A 7 3.75 8.72 -5.70
N TYR A 8 4.97 8.70 -6.29
CA TYR A 8 5.19 8.76 -7.74
C TYR A 8 5.04 7.42 -8.48
N GLY A 9 5.00 6.28 -7.77
CA GLY A 9 4.95 4.96 -8.41
C GLY A 9 6.30 4.33 -8.74
N THR A 10 7.37 4.65 -8.01
CA THR A 10 8.73 4.12 -8.26
C THR A 10 9.47 3.60 -7.02
N GLN A 11 8.91 3.80 -5.82
CA GLN A 11 9.60 3.54 -4.54
C GLN A 11 8.73 2.68 -3.62
N PRO A 12 8.88 1.34 -3.62
CA PRO A 12 8.03 0.42 -2.87
C PRO A 12 7.93 0.73 -1.37
N LEU A 13 9.01 1.22 -0.75
CA LEU A 13 8.98 1.59 0.67
C LEU A 13 8.05 2.78 0.95
N LYS A 14 7.96 3.76 0.04
CA LYS A 14 7.10 4.95 0.23
C LYS A 14 5.62 4.62 0.14
N VAL A 15 5.25 3.58 -0.61
CA VAL A 15 3.84 3.19 -0.71
C VAL A 15 3.33 2.54 0.58
N ARG A 16 4.20 1.83 1.29
CA ARG A 16 3.90 1.32 2.63
C ARG A 16 3.62 2.48 3.59
N SER A 17 4.45 3.52 3.57
CA SER A 17 4.25 4.71 4.40
C SER A 17 2.92 5.43 4.08
N LEU A 18 2.58 5.58 2.79
CA LEU A 18 1.29 6.12 2.36
C LEU A 18 0.12 5.32 2.98
N PHE A 19 0.14 4.00 2.86
CA PHE A 19 -0.93 3.15 3.40
C PHE A 19 -1.02 3.17 4.92
N GLN A 20 0.12 3.20 5.62
CA GLN A 20 0.15 3.33 7.07
C GLN A 20 -0.49 4.66 7.52
N SER A 21 -0.13 5.78 6.86
CA SER A 21 -0.74 7.08 7.13
C SER A 21 -2.25 7.08 6.85
N CYS A 22 -2.67 6.52 5.70
CA CYS A 22 -4.09 6.38 5.37
C CYS A 22 -4.84 5.55 6.43
N GLN A 23 -4.30 4.41 6.85
CA GLN A 23 -4.93 3.55 7.84
C GLN A 23 -5.14 4.26 9.18
N LEU A 24 -4.15 5.04 9.63
CA LEU A 24 -4.25 5.82 10.85
C LEU A 24 -5.36 6.87 10.76
N ILE A 25 -5.44 7.60 9.63
CA ILE A 25 -6.47 8.61 9.37
C ILE A 25 -7.86 7.98 9.31
N PHE A 26 -8.02 6.85 8.61
CA PHE A 26 -9.30 6.16 8.50
C PHE A 26 -9.79 5.62 9.85
N TYR A 27 -8.86 5.18 10.70
CA TYR A 27 -9.20 4.73 12.04
C TYR A 27 -9.61 5.88 12.95
N ASN A 28 -9.00 7.06 12.78
CA ASN A 28 -9.35 8.26 13.54
C ASN A 28 -10.73 8.80 13.17
N ASP A 29 -11.04 8.82 11.87
CA ASP A 29 -12.23 9.47 11.33
C ASP A 29 -13.16 8.45 10.65
N GLN A 30 -13.61 7.45 11.42
CA GLN A 30 -14.42 6.33 10.90
C GLN A 30 -15.74 6.76 10.27
N GLU A 31 -16.36 7.85 10.76
CA GLU A 31 -17.59 8.38 10.19
C GLU A 31 -17.38 8.86 8.75
N ILE A 32 -16.30 9.64 8.55
CA ILE A 32 -15.89 10.13 7.23
C ILE A 32 -15.48 8.95 6.36
N PHE A 33 -14.63 8.04 6.84
CA PHE A 33 -14.06 6.93 6.08
C PHE A 33 -14.79 5.59 6.27
N SER A 34 -16.11 5.64 6.42
CA SER A 34 -16.98 4.48 6.62
C SER A 34 -17.02 3.52 5.43
N GLY A 35 -16.75 4.00 4.21
CA GLY A 35 -16.79 3.21 2.98
C GLY A 35 -15.46 3.12 2.27
N ASP A 36 -15.19 1.96 1.66
CA ASP A 36 -13.95 1.69 0.93
C ASP A 36 -13.71 2.65 -0.24
N ARG A 37 -14.78 3.11 -0.88
CA ARG A 37 -14.70 4.14 -1.91
C ARG A 37 -14.12 5.46 -1.43
N LYS A 38 -14.47 5.89 -0.22
CA LYS A 38 -13.94 7.13 0.35
C LYS A 38 -12.46 6.97 0.73
N LYS A 39 -12.10 5.79 1.25
CA LYS A 39 -10.70 5.42 1.54
C LYS A 39 -9.86 5.40 0.26
N PHE A 40 -10.39 4.79 -0.80
CA PHE A 40 -9.74 4.74 -2.11
C PHE A 40 -9.51 6.15 -2.65
N LEU A 41 -10.56 6.97 -2.76
CA LEU A 41 -10.47 8.32 -3.32
C LEU A 41 -9.44 9.17 -2.55
N TYR A 42 -9.45 9.09 -1.22
CA TYR A 42 -8.47 9.77 -0.39
C TYR A 42 -7.05 9.28 -0.63
N ALA A 43 -6.81 7.97 -0.67
CA ALA A 43 -5.47 7.45 -0.93
C ALA A 43 -4.98 7.83 -2.34
N THR A 44 -5.87 7.81 -3.34
CA THR A 44 -5.51 8.16 -4.73
C THR A 44 -5.18 9.62 -4.93
N SER A 45 -5.64 10.55 -4.07
CA SER A 45 -5.25 11.97 -4.18
C SER A 45 -3.78 12.22 -3.86
N PHE A 46 -3.09 11.24 -3.27
CA PHE A 46 -1.66 11.30 -3.01
C PHE A 46 -0.84 10.55 -4.07
N LEU A 47 -1.48 9.93 -5.05
CA LEU A 47 -0.79 9.27 -6.16
C LEU A 47 -0.54 10.29 -7.27
N ILE A 48 0.70 10.33 -7.75
CA ILE A 48 1.12 11.24 -8.83
C ILE A 48 2.00 10.51 -9.84
N GLY A 49 2.14 11.08 -11.04
CA GLY A 49 3.07 10.56 -12.04
C GLY A 49 2.68 9.16 -12.54
N ARG A 50 3.53 8.15 -12.33
CA ARG A 50 3.25 6.79 -12.81
C ARG A 50 2.10 6.14 -12.04
N ALA A 51 2.00 6.40 -10.75
CA ALA A 51 0.94 5.84 -9.91
C ALA A 51 -0.44 6.40 -10.29
N GLU A 52 -0.52 7.68 -10.63
CA GLU A 52 -1.74 8.35 -11.10
C GLU A 52 -2.24 7.74 -12.42
N LYS A 53 -1.35 7.59 -13.41
CA LYS A 53 -1.69 6.98 -14.71
C LYS A 53 -2.23 5.55 -14.59
N PHE A 54 -1.78 4.81 -13.58
CA PHE A 54 -2.26 3.45 -13.33
C PHE A 54 -3.70 3.43 -12.78
N ILE A 55 -4.07 4.43 -11.95
CA ILE A 55 -5.40 4.49 -11.33
C ILE A 55 -6.44 5.23 -12.18
N GLU A 56 -6.01 6.01 -13.16
CA GLU A 56 -6.85 6.75 -14.11
C GLU A 56 -8.00 5.94 -14.77
N PRO A 57 -7.78 4.72 -15.31
CA PRO A 57 -8.89 3.94 -15.90
C PRO A 57 -9.95 3.57 -14.87
N TYR A 58 -9.56 3.40 -13.61
CA TYR A 58 -10.50 3.07 -12.52
C TYR A 58 -11.28 4.31 -12.07
N LEU A 59 -10.64 5.48 -12.06
CA LEU A 59 -11.31 6.76 -11.80
C LEU A 59 -12.30 7.15 -12.90
N SER A 60 -12.11 6.66 -14.12
CA SER A 60 -12.98 6.98 -15.26
C SER A 60 -14.40 6.43 -15.11
N ASN A 61 -14.60 5.39 -14.29
CA ASN A 61 -15.92 4.82 -14.00
C ASN A 61 -16.21 4.78 -12.50
N LEU A 62 -16.40 5.96 -11.91
CA LEU A 62 -16.78 6.09 -10.49
C LEU A 62 -18.16 5.48 -10.19
N ALA A 63 -19.04 5.32 -11.17
CA ALA A 63 -20.39 4.78 -10.95
C ALA A 63 -20.43 3.24 -10.90
N ASN A 64 -19.30 2.56 -11.14
CA ASN A 64 -19.24 1.11 -11.12
C ASN A 64 -19.61 0.56 -9.74
N GLN A 65 -20.56 -0.36 -9.69
CA GLN A 65 -21.07 -0.99 -8.47
C GLN A 65 -20.52 -2.41 -8.25
N ASP A 66 -19.67 -2.90 -9.16
CA ASP A 66 -19.06 -4.23 -9.03
C ASP A 66 -18.24 -4.27 -7.73
N PRO A 67 -18.51 -5.22 -6.81
CA PRO A 67 -17.79 -5.36 -5.55
C PRO A 67 -16.31 -5.75 -5.73
N ASN A 68 -15.94 -6.30 -6.90
CA ASN A 68 -14.56 -6.58 -7.28
C ASN A 68 -13.88 -5.40 -7.98
N TYR A 69 -14.61 -4.30 -8.18
CA TYR A 69 -14.02 -3.09 -8.73
C TYR A 69 -13.08 -2.45 -7.71
N LEU A 70 -11.90 -2.03 -8.18
CA LEU A 70 -10.81 -1.52 -7.34
C LEU A 70 -11.26 -0.38 -6.40
N LEU A 71 -12.19 0.47 -6.84
CA LEU A 71 -12.74 1.57 -6.04
C LEU A 71 -13.62 1.11 -4.89
N ASN A 72 -14.29 -0.03 -5.03
CA ASN A 72 -15.29 -0.50 -4.07
C ASN A 72 -14.68 -1.43 -3.02
N ASN A 73 -13.41 -1.78 -3.15
CA ASN A 73 -12.75 -2.74 -2.27
C ASN A 73 -11.34 -2.27 -1.89
N TRP A 74 -11.21 -1.81 -0.65
CA TRP A 74 -9.96 -1.32 -0.10
C TRP A 74 -8.91 -2.44 0.01
N ALA A 75 -9.33 -3.68 0.22
CA ALA A 75 -8.42 -4.82 0.26
C ALA A 75 -7.82 -5.12 -1.12
N LEU A 76 -8.61 -5.03 -2.20
CA LEU A 76 -8.12 -5.15 -3.57
C LEU A 76 -7.17 -4.01 -3.94
N PHE A 77 -7.46 -2.78 -3.50
CA PHE A 77 -6.55 -1.66 -3.73
C PHE A 77 -5.20 -1.81 -3.02
N LYS A 78 -5.20 -2.33 -1.78
CA LYS A 78 -3.97 -2.67 -1.04
C LYS A 78 -3.25 -3.91 -1.57
N SER A 79 -3.86 -4.67 -2.48
CA SER A 79 -3.30 -5.92 -3.00
C SER A 79 -2.08 -5.65 -3.91
N PRO A 80 -1.40 -6.70 -4.42
CA PRO A 80 -0.10 -6.59 -5.09
C PRO A 80 0.06 -5.70 -6.35
N PRO A 81 -0.93 -5.04 -6.99
CA PRO A 81 -0.64 -3.97 -7.94
C PRO A 81 0.35 -2.91 -7.44
N PHE A 82 0.56 -2.76 -6.13
CA PHE A 82 1.65 -1.93 -5.61
C PHE A 82 3.04 -2.57 -5.59
N ASN A 83 3.14 -3.89 -5.75
CA ASN A 83 4.38 -4.58 -6.13
C ASN A 83 4.73 -4.39 -7.61
N LEU A 84 3.82 -3.93 -8.49
CA LEU A 84 4.13 -3.63 -9.90
C LEU A 84 4.87 -2.29 -10.11
N PHE A 85 4.94 -1.44 -9.08
CA PHE A 85 5.71 -0.19 -9.13
C PHE A 85 7.18 -0.36 -8.70
N GLY A 86 7.60 -1.57 -8.35
CA GLY A 86 8.99 -1.98 -8.11
C GLY A 86 9.27 -3.30 -8.82
N ASP A 87 10.53 -3.58 -9.13
CA ASP A 87 10.94 -4.82 -9.79
C ASP A 87 10.38 -6.04 -9.02
N PRO A 88 9.71 -7.01 -9.68
CA PRO A 88 9.24 -8.26 -9.05
C PRO A 88 10.33 -9.00 -8.26
N ASN A 89 11.61 -8.72 -8.53
CA ASN A 89 12.75 -9.29 -7.83
C ASN A 89 13.09 -8.63 -6.48
N GLU A 90 12.60 -7.42 -6.16
CA GLU A 90 12.89 -6.77 -4.87
C GLU A 90 12.13 -7.42 -3.71
N VAL A 91 10.88 -7.81 -3.91
CA VAL A 91 10.07 -8.49 -2.89
C VAL A 91 10.70 -9.83 -2.51
N ARG A 92 11.22 -10.55 -3.51
CA ARG A 92 11.97 -11.80 -3.32
C ARG A 92 13.29 -11.60 -2.58
N LYS A 93 13.87 -10.40 -2.63
CA LYS A 93 15.12 -10.05 -1.92
C LYS A 93 14.85 -9.72 -0.46
N SER A 94 13.77 -9.00 -0.15
CA SER A 94 13.42 -8.63 1.23
C SER A 94 12.93 -9.82 2.07
N GLU A 95 12.23 -10.80 1.47
CA GLU A 95 11.88 -12.04 2.18
C GLU A 95 13.11 -12.95 2.37
N ALA A 96 14.07 -12.94 1.44
CA ALA A 96 15.32 -13.68 1.59
C ALA A 96 16.30 -13.07 2.61
N GLU A 97 16.29 -11.74 2.80
CA GLU A 97 17.12 -11.07 3.81
C GLU A 97 16.60 -11.26 5.25
N LEU A 98 15.29 -11.50 5.44
CA LEU A 98 14.73 -11.86 6.75
C LEU A 98 15.01 -13.33 7.11
N ASP A 99 14.97 -14.24 6.13
CA ASP A 99 15.32 -15.66 6.34
C ASP A 99 16.84 -15.89 6.45
N GLY A 100 17.65 -14.96 5.94
CA GLY A 100 19.11 -14.96 6.07
C GLY A 100 19.64 -14.39 7.39
N LEU A 101 18.80 -13.76 8.20
CA LEU A 101 19.14 -13.26 9.55
C LEU A 101 18.63 -14.21 10.65
N ARG A 102 18.64 -15.51 10.39
CA ARG A 102 18.57 -16.49 11.47
C ARG A 102 19.92 -16.46 12.20
N MET A 103 19.90 -15.87 13.39
CA MET A 103 20.97 -15.88 14.39
C MET A 103 21.66 -17.26 14.39
N GLU A 104 22.99 -17.29 14.18
CA GLU A 104 23.76 -18.48 14.55
C GLU A 104 23.69 -18.61 16.08
N GLU A 105 22.74 -19.40 16.57
CA GLU A 105 22.76 -19.94 17.93
C GLU A 105 23.99 -20.85 18.03
N GLY A 106 25.09 -20.28 18.51
CA GLY A 106 26.36 -20.99 18.53
C GLY A 106 27.48 -20.31 19.31
N VAL A 107 27.20 -19.71 20.47
CA VAL A 107 28.25 -19.50 21.48
C VAL A 107 27.78 -20.06 22.82
N TYR A 108 28.34 -21.21 23.15
CA TYR A 108 28.11 -21.96 24.39
C TYR A 108 28.35 -21.09 25.63
N VAL A 109 27.39 -21.10 26.55
CA VAL A 109 27.61 -20.72 27.95
C VAL A 109 28.52 -21.77 28.57
N SER A 110 29.72 -21.37 28.97
CA SER A 110 30.61 -22.19 29.80
C SER A 110 30.46 -21.74 31.25
N LEU A 111 30.14 -22.67 32.14
CA LEU A 111 30.07 -22.51 33.60
C LEU A 111 31.43 -22.13 34.21
#